data_AF-A0A166DVC4-F1
#
_entry.id   AF-A0A166DVC4-F1
#
_cell.length_a   1.000
_cell.length_b   1.000
_cell.length_c   1.000
_cell.angle_alpha   90.00
_cell.angle_beta   90.00
_cell.angle_gamma   90.00
#
_symmetry.space_group_name_H-M   'P 1'
#
loop_
_entity.id
_entity.type
_entity.pdbx_description
1 polymer ?
#
loop_
_entity_poly.entity_id
_entity_poly.type
_entity_poly.pdbx_seq_one_letter_code
_entity_poly.pdbx_strand_id
1 'polypeptide(L)'
;MMTPSPAPKEVANDARSFWTNTARLRLDGIKTSAHSRRRREETLKLEIEALRETVSSATKLYNTQTGIGSLPPETLSHIFAYVKAFWLPTSTHYWNKHAYGPQGCELIDDSLPPSSVTIYRSGWMSLLHVCSYWREIITNNATMWASHANCLEINLGWLPDIVYRAKTLPLDLTFNKRIERVKESVESADGPLFGWLDPRSVCPRLKRLSFVDCVSGFWSEPFGEVNLQLNLLEDLHIDLTGINAEDDYSYANNLLTKVLKGWSNDMAPRLQKLTLRGCSFVPWDSVILSAGLTSLHIESGVPAENMPKYREIAKVLRAYTSLESLTLVTAIPIAVPNPPRIVLASTMRYLKLALFGRIDHCVKFLHQLAIHKNCTVCVELNLRDYREDTRATIRGPVQRAFAYLYGFDPPQELVFGDHMYYTMYRTLQPREAWGRYARRYNCHYVLNSNSNVALLDVRASSRDWHVLDGEYAPDLSSLRALSFTRSGLTAATMYARDHEPVWPLFASAVNVKRIGIPFDEDPLPLLEALAELSTESTPSFRLCPTLDTLVLTVDDSHRAKGNVPADGRISSTLELKNLVKMRKERGVPLREFVVDEVLRECAVWESLRTDATVTFFNPSAARS
;
A
#
# COMPACT_ATOMS: atom_id res chain seq x y z
N MET A 1 57.38 -20.92 -24.97
CA MET A 1 56.89 -22.20 -24.44
C MET A 1 56.46 -21.98 -23.00
N MET A 2 55.16 -21.94 -22.73
CA MET A 2 54.65 -21.92 -21.35
C MET A 2 54.63 -23.36 -20.84
N THR A 3 55.35 -23.63 -19.77
CA THR A 3 55.28 -24.93 -19.06
C THR A 3 53.85 -25.16 -18.59
N PRO A 4 53.27 -26.34 -18.82
CA PRO A 4 51.90 -26.64 -18.38
C PRO A 4 51.80 -26.49 -16.86
N SER A 5 50.77 -25.78 -16.41
CA SER A 5 50.48 -25.63 -14.98
C SER A 5 50.26 -27.02 -14.36
N PRO A 6 50.86 -27.32 -13.20
CA PRO A 6 50.70 -28.62 -12.54
C PRO A 6 49.22 -28.91 -12.27
N ALA A 7 48.86 -30.19 -12.31
CA ALA A 7 47.49 -30.61 -12.08
C ALA A 7 47.06 -30.27 -10.63
N PRO A 8 45.81 -29.84 -10.37
CA PRO A 8 45.36 -29.44 -9.03
C PRO A 8 45.59 -30.49 -7.92
N LYS A 9 45.64 -31.77 -8.29
CA LYS A 9 45.90 -32.89 -7.37
C LYS A 9 47.35 -32.93 -6.87
N GLU A 10 48.32 -32.57 -7.72
CA GLU A 10 49.75 -32.55 -7.34
C GLU A 10 50.00 -31.42 -6.34
N VAL A 11 49.49 -30.22 -6.62
CA VAL A 11 49.59 -29.05 -5.73
C VAL A 11 48.97 -29.34 -4.34
N ALA A 12 47.85 -30.06 -4.28
CA ALA A 12 47.20 -30.40 -3.02
C ALA A 12 48.01 -31.40 -2.17
N ASN A 13 48.68 -32.37 -2.80
CA ASN A 13 49.51 -33.35 -2.11
C ASN A 13 50.80 -32.72 -1.56
N ASP A 14 51.40 -31.80 -2.32
CA ASP A 14 52.59 -31.06 -1.89
C ASP A 14 52.26 -30.16 -0.69
N ALA A 15 51.14 -29.42 -0.74
CA ALA A 15 50.70 -28.56 0.35
C ALA A 15 50.44 -29.35 1.64
N ARG A 16 49.74 -30.50 1.56
CA ARG A 16 49.49 -31.35 2.74
C ARG A 16 50.79 -31.85 3.36
N SER A 17 51.71 -32.33 2.54
CA SER A 17 53.00 -32.86 2.99
C SER A 17 53.83 -31.77 3.67
N PHE A 18 53.89 -30.58 3.07
CA PHE A 18 54.57 -29.41 3.63
C PHE A 18 54.03 -29.02 5.02
N TRP A 19 52.71 -28.81 5.15
CA TRP A 19 52.10 -28.37 6.41
C TRP A 19 52.19 -29.43 7.51
N THR A 20 52.01 -30.71 7.15
CA THR A 20 52.14 -31.82 8.11
C THR A 20 53.56 -31.91 8.65
N ASN A 21 54.56 -31.82 7.78
CA ASN A 21 55.98 -31.87 8.19
C ASN A 21 56.35 -30.66 9.04
N THR A 22 55.90 -29.46 8.66
CA THR A 22 56.15 -28.22 9.40
C THR A 22 55.54 -28.28 10.80
N ALA A 23 54.28 -28.70 10.92
CA ALA A 23 53.62 -28.84 12.22
C ALA A 23 54.34 -29.88 13.10
N ARG A 24 54.70 -31.05 12.53
CA ARG A 24 55.42 -32.10 13.26
C ARG A 24 56.76 -31.59 13.80
N LEU A 25 57.56 -30.91 12.99
CA LEU A 25 58.87 -30.38 13.40
C LEU A 25 58.76 -29.41 14.59
N ARG A 26 57.77 -28.51 14.59
CA ARG A 26 57.57 -27.56 15.71
C ARG A 26 57.15 -28.26 17.00
N LEU A 27 56.22 -29.21 16.89
CA LEU A 27 55.68 -29.93 18.05
C LEU A 27 56.70 -30.91 18.67
N ASP A 28 57.50 -31.59 17.85
CA ASP A 28 58.56 -32.49 18.32
C ASP A 28 59.71 -31.74 19.02
N GLY A 29 59.99 -30.50 18.60
CA GLY A 29 60.95 -29.63 19.29
C GLY A 29 60.52 -29.29 20.73
N ILE A 30 59.22 -29.11 20.97
CA ILE A 30 58.70 -28.87 22.33
C ILE A 30 58.79 -30.13 23.18
N LYS A 31 58.48 -31.29 22.58
CA LYS A 31 58.50 -32.60 23.25
C LYS A 31 59.90 -32.94 23.78
N THR A 32 60.92 -32.64 22.99
CA THR A 32 62.34 -32.92 23.30
C THR A 32 63.00 -31.86 24.18
N SER A 33 62.37 -30.71 24.41
CA SER A 33 62.95 -29.64 25.23
C SER A 33 63.10 -30.04 26.72
N ALA A 34 64.19 -29.62 27.37
CA ALA A 34 64.49 -29.91 28.78
C ALA A 34 63.63 -29.12 29.80
N HIS A 35 62.58 -28.45 29.33
CA HIS A 35 61.69 -27.67 30.19
C HIS A 35 60.82 -28.56 31.08
N SER A 36 60.41 -28.01 32.22
CA SER A 36 59.44 -28.67 33.10
C SER A 36 58.16 -29.05 32.33
N ARG A 37 57.50 -30.14 32.75
CA ARG A 37 56.26 -30.64 32.12
C ARG A 37 55.21 -29.54 31.92
N ARG A 38 55.06 -28.67 32.92
CA ARG A 38 54.11 -27.54 32.88
C ARG A 38 54.45 -26.52 31.78
N ARG A 39 55.73 -26.11 31.67
CA ARG A 39 56.16 -25.19 30.60
C ARG A 39 55.98 -25.79 29.21
N ARG A 40 56.24 -27.09 29.04
CA ARG A 40 55.98 -27.79 27.76
C ARG A 40 54.50 -27.81 27.40
N GLU A 41 53.63 -28.05 28.37
CA GLU A 41 52.18 -28.00 28.18
C GLU A 41 51.70 -26.59 27.79
N GLU A 42 52.17 -25.55 28.48
CA GLU A 42 51.88 -24.15 28.17
C GLU A 42 52.38 -23.78 26.76
N THR A 43 53.60 -24.18 26.39
CA THR A 43 54.16 -23.93 25.04
C THR A 43 53.37 -24.66 23.95
N LEU A 44 52.93 -25.89 24.22
CA LEU A 44 52.11 -26.67 23.29
C LEU A 44 50.73 -26.00 23.07
N LYS A 45 50.12 -25.45 24.13
CA LYS A 45 48.87 -24.70 24.03
C LYS A 45 49.04 -23.46 23.13
N LEU A 46 50.14 -22.72 23.28
CA LEU A 46 50.46 -21.55 22.46
C LEU A 46 50.68 -21.93 20.97
N GLU A 47 51.39 -23.01 20.67
CA GLU A 47 51.57 -23.46 19.28
C GLU A 47 50.26 -23.91 18.63
N ILE A 48 49.41 -24.63 19.37
CA ILE A 48 48.09 -25.04 18.87
C ILE A 48 47.23 -23.81 18.57
N GLU A 49 47.30 -22.77 19.42
CA GLU A 49 46.61 -21.51 19.21
C GLU A 49 47.12 -20.78 17.96
N ALA A 50 48.44 -20.66 17.78
CA ALA A 50 49.04 -20.06 16.59
C ALA A 50 48.67 -20.80 15.29
N LEU A 51 48.62 -22.14 15.32
CA LEU A 51 48.16 -22.93 14.18
C LEU A 51 46.67 -22.64 13.86
N ARG A 52 45.81 -22.51 14.88
CA ARG A 52 44.39 -22.15 14.69
C ARG A 52 44.24 -20.75 14.07
N GLU A 53 45.02 -19.77 14.49
CA GLU A 53 45.04 -18.43 13.91
C GLU A 53 45.47 -18.44 12.43
N THR A 54 46.47 -19.26 12.10
CA THR A 54 46.97 -19.42 10.73
C THR A 54 45.91 -20.06 9.84
N VAL A 55 45.25 -21.13 10.31
CA VAL A 55 44.14 -21.79 9.59
C VAL A 55 42.96 -20.83 9.39
N SER A 56 42.62 -20.04 10.41
CA SER A 56 41.58 -19.01 10.32
C SER A 56 41.91 -17.96 9.25
N SER A 57 43.16 -17.50 9.20
CA SER A 57 43.64 -16.53 8.21
C SER A 57 43.62 -17.10 6.78
N ALA A 58 44.08 -18.33 6.59
CA ALA A 58 44.02 -19.03 5.30
C ALA A 58 42.56 -19.25 4.83
N THR A 59 41.67 -19.61 5.77
CA THR A 59 40.23 -19.77 5.49
C THR A 59 39.60 -18.43 5.11
N LYS A 60 39.99 -17.33 5.76
CA LYS A 60 39.55 -15.97 5.40
C LYS A 60 39.96 -15.65 3.95
N LEU A 61 41.22 -15.89 3.58
CA LEU A 61 41.70 -15.69 2.20
C LEU A 61 40.96 -16.55 1.18
N TYR A 62 40.77 -17.84 1.48
CA TYR A 62 40.01 -18.73 0.61
C TYR A 62 38.57 -18.25 0.40
N ASN A 63 37.88 -17.87 1.47
CA ASN A 63 36.52 -17.37 1.40
C ASN A 63 36.43 -16.06 0.60
N THR A 64 37.42 -15.16 0.71
CA THR A 64 37.44 -13.93 -0.11
C THR A 64 37.66 -14.19 -1.60
N GLN A 65 38.18 -15.37 -1.97
CA GLN A 65 38.46 -15.73 -3.36
C GLN A 65 37.41 -16.66 -3.97
N THR A 66 36.41 -17.11 -3.20
CA THR A 66 35.47 -18.14 -3.66
C THR A 66 34.00 -17.72 -3.57
N GLY A 67 33.26 -18.05 -4.64
CA GLY A 67 31.81 -17.92 -4.70
C GLY A 67 31.29 -16.51 -4.39
N ILE A 68 30.48 -16.39 -3.35
CA ILE A 68 29.85 -15.13 -2.94
C ILE A 68 30.86 -14.20 -2.22
N GLY A 69 31.94 -14.75 -1.65
CA GLY A 69 32.92 -13.95 -0.91
C GLY A 69 33.85 -13.10 -1.79
N SER A 70 33.87 -13.33 -3.11
CA SER A 70 34.56 -12.48 -4.08
C SER A 70 33.74 -11.29 -4.55
N LEU A 71 32.46 -11.19 -4.15
CA LEU A 71 31.62 -10.06 -4.50
C LEU A 71 32.09 -8.79 -3.78
N PRO A 72 32.00 -7.61 -4.45
CA PRO A 72 32.27 -6.34 -3.81
C PRO A 72 31.39 -6.11 -2.57
N PRO A 73 31.90 -5.41 -1.53
CA PRO A 73 31.14 -5.07 -0.32
C PRO A 73 29.80 -4.38 -0.60
N GLU A 74 29.72 -3.57 -1.67
CA GLU A 74 28.53 -2.85 -2.09
C GLU A 74 27.46 -3.81 -2.61
N THR A 75 27.87 -4.78 -3.44
CA THR A 75 26.99 -5.83 -3.97
C THR A 75 26.45 -6.69 -2.83
N LEU A 76 27.31 -7.10 -1.91
CA LEU A 76 26.89 -7.86 -0.73
C LEU A 76 25.96 -7.05 0.17
N SER A 77 26.24 -5.76 0.37
CA SER A 77 25.36 -4.86 1.12
C SER A 77 23.95 -4.79 0.52
N HIS A 78 23.84 -4.70 -0.81
CA HIS A 78 22.55 -4.73 -1.49
C HIS A 78 21.84 -6.08 -1.30
N ILE A 79 22.56 -7.20 -1.47
CA ILE A 79 22.01 -8.54 -1.22
C ILE A 79 21.50 -8.65 0.22
N PHE A 80 22.28 -8.20 1.21
CA PHE A 80 21.86 -8.23 2.62
C PHE A 80 20.66 -7.34 2.88
N ALA A 81 20.55 -6.17 2.23
CA ALA A 81 19.36 -5.32 2.32
C ALA A 81 18.10 -6.04 1.80
N TYR A 82 18.20 -6.80 0.71
CA TYR A 82 17.12 -7.68 0.26
C TYR A 82 16.81 -8.77 1.28
N VAL A 83 17.82 -9.46 1.82
CA VAL A 83 17.64 -10.51 2.85
C VAL A 83 16.93 -9.96 4.08
N LYS A 84 17.31 -8.77 4.54
CA LYS A 84 16.66 -8.08 5.66
C LYS A 84 15.17 -7.83 5.42
N ALA A 85 14.74 -7.58 4.19
CA ALA A 85 13.34 -7.30 3.87
C ALA A 85 12.42 -8.53 4.04
N PHE A 86 12.93 -9.76 3.87
CA PHE A 86 12.11 -10.97 3.95
C PHE A 86 12.48 -11.91 5.11
N TRP A 87 13.73 -11.91 5.59
CA TRP A 87 14.17 -12.72 6.72
C TRP A 87 14.23 -11.89 8.00
N LEU A 88 13.05 -11.47 8.46
CA LEU A 88 12.90 -10.65 9.66
C LEU A 88 13.26 -11.45 10.93
N PRO A 89 13.73 -10.78 12.00
CA PRO A 89 13.76 -11.36 13.34
C PRO A 89 12.36 -11.80 13.75
N THR A 90 12.28 -12.89 14.51
CA THR A 90 11.02 -13.45 15.00
C THR A 90 11.20 -13.91 16.43
N SER A 91 10.23 -13.66 17.29
CA SER A 91 10.09 -14.24 18.61
C SER A 91 9.04 -15.36 18.56
N THR A 92 9.17 -16.34 19.45
CA THR A 92 8.16 -17.39 19.60
C THR A 92 7.94 -17.59 21.08
N HIS A 93 6.69 -17.46 21.50
CA HIS A 93 6.29 -17.57 22.88
C HIS A 93 5.87 -19.01 23.18
N TYR A 94 6.61 -19.68 24.07
CA TYR A 94 6.31 -21.03 24.49
C TYR A 94 5.68 -21.01 25.89
N TRP A 95 4.53 -21.68 26.00
CA TRP A 95 3.91 -21.98 27.28
C TRP A 95 4.42 -23.33 27.73
N ASN A 96 5.34 -23.33 28.68
CA ASN A 96 5.83 -24.59 29.20
C ASN A 96 4.83 -25.13 30.22
N LYS A 97 3.88 -25.96 29.77
CA LYS A 97 3.00 -26.71 30.69
C LYS A 97 3.78 -27.71 31.54
N HIS A 98 4.97 -28.10 31.09
CA HIS A 98 5.84 -29.06 31.74
C HIS A 98 7.25 -28.48 31.81
N ALA A 99 7.49 -27.54 32.71
CA ALA A 99 8.84 -27.10 33.02
C ALA A 99 9.63 -28.29 33.56
N TYR A 100 10.25 -29.07 32.66
CA TYR A 100 11.24 -30.06 33.03
C TYR A 100 12.39 -29.30 33.69
N GLY A 101 12.49 -29.42 35.01
CA GLY A 101 13.67 -28.96 35.72
C GLY A 101 14.92 -29.59 35.07
N PRO A 102 16.10 -28.95 35.16
CA PRO A 102 17.34 -29.42 34.54
C PRO A 102 17.82 -30.82 34.98
N GLN A 103 17.03 -31.55 35.78
CA GLN A 103 17.30 -32.88 36.32
C GLN A 103 16.23 -33.93 35.98
N GLY A 104 15.25 -33.63 35.13
CA GLY A 104 14.25 -34.61 34.69
C GLY A 104 13.26 -35.08 35.76
N CYS A 105 13.20 -34.41 36.91
CA CYS A 105 12.16 -34.65 37.91
C CYS A 105 10.91 -33.83 37.57
N GLU A 106 9.84 -34.52 37.21
CA GLU A 106 8.48 -33.96 37.08
C GLU A 106 7.95 -33.64 38.49
N LEU A 107 8.32 -32.48 39.03
CA LEU A 107 7.55 -31.86 40.10
C LEU A 107 6.53 -30.94 39.44
N ILE A 108 5.35 -31.49 39.16
CA ILE A 108 4.18 -30.71 38.74
C ILE A 108 3.69 -30.00 39.99
N ASP A 109 4.20 -28.80 40.24
CA ASP A 109 3.58 -27.89 41.19
C ASP A 109 2.51 -27.09 40.43
N ASP A 110 1.27 -27.60 40.47
CA ASP A 110 0.09 -26.95 39.88
C ASP A 110 -0.18 -25.55 40.45
N SER A 111 0.53 -25.12 41.51
CA SER A 111 0.38 -23.80 42.10
C SER A 111 1.26 -22.72 41.46
N LEU A 112 2.27 -23.08 40.67
CA LEU A 112 3.12 -22.10 39.99
C LEU A 112 2.51 -21.73 38.63
N PRO A 113 2.32 -20.43 38.35
CA PRO A 113 1.82 -20.01 37.04
C PRO A 113 2.78 -20.51 35.96
N PRO A 114 2.26 -21.00 34.82
CA PRO A 114 3.09 -21.55 33.75
C PRO A 114 4.13 -20.52 33.34
N SER A 115 5.41 -20.85 33.53
CA SER A 115 6.52 -19.98 33.11
C SER A 115 6.47 -19.84 31.60
N SER A 116 6.28 -18.60 31.12
CA SER A 116 6.42 -18.31 29.71
C SER A 116 7.88 -18.10 29.34
N VAL A 117 8.30 -18.69 28.22
CA VAL A 117 9.64 -18.45 27.65
C VAL A 117 9.47 -17.92 26.24
N THR A 118 10.05 -16.75 25.99
CA THR A 118 10.13 -16.18 24.65
C THR A 118 11.47 -16.52 24.02
N ILE A 119 11.46 -17.28 22.93
CA ILE A 119 12.67 -17.60 22.15
C ILE A 119 12.77 -16.64 20.97
N TYR A 120 13.86 -15.90 20.91
CA TYR A 120 14.14 -14.97 19.80
C TYR A 120 15.02 -15.63 18.75
N ARG A 121 14.66 -15.45 17.49
CA ARG A 121 15.46 -15.79 16.31
C ARG A 121 15.93 -14.51 15.64
N SER A 122 17.24 -14.41 15.42
CA SER A 122 17.88 -13.18 14.96
C SER A 122 17.57 -12.79 13.50
N GLY A 123 16.92 -13.66 12.72
CA GLY A 123 16.62 -13.42 11.30
C GLY A 123 17.88 -13.11 10.51
N TRP A 124 17.84 -12.04 9.69
CA TRP A 124 18.98 -11.53 8.91
C TRP A 124 20.23 -11.24 9.75
N MET A 125 20.11 -10.95 11.06
CA MET A 125 21.29 -10.72 11.90
C MET A 125 22.14 -11.99 12.05
N SER A 126 21.58 -13.17 11.74
CA SER A 126 22.34 -14.43 11.67
C SER A 126 23.47 -14.38 10.63
N LEU A 127 23.37 -13.48 9.63
CA LEU A 127 24.43 -13.24 8.64
C LEU A 127 25.75 -12.78 9.28
N LEU A 128 25.70 -12.17 10.47
CA LEU A 128 26.89 -11.80 11.26
C LEU A 128 27.72 -13.02 11.70
N HIS A 129 27.15 -14.21 11.65
CA HIS A 129 27.79 -15.46 12.07
C HIS A 129 28.29 -16.31 10.90
N VAL A 130 28.06 -15.90 9.64
CA VAL A 130 28.49 -16.66 8.46
C VAL A 130 30.00 -16.63 8.30
N CYS A 131 30.59 -15.44 8.18
CA CYS A 131 32.04 -15.26 8.13
C CYS A 131 32.43 -13.85 8.61
N SER A 132 33.73 -13.63 8.87
CA SER A 132 34.24 -12.34 9.34
C SER A 132 34.04 -11.21 8.31
N TYR A 133 34.15 -11.52 7.02
CA TYR A 133 33.95 -10.55 5.94
C TYR A 133 32.50 -10.05 5.86
N TRP A 134 31.52 -10.95 5.93
CA TRP A 134 30.10 -10.57 5.94
C TRP A 134 29.75 -9.77 7.18
N ARG A 135 30.28 -10.18 8.34
CA ARG A 135 30.14 -9.43 9.59
C ARG A 135 30.64 -8.00 9.41
N GLU A 136 31.85 -7.81 8.91
CA GLU A 136 32.47 -6.51 8.69
C GLU A 136 31.60 -5.61 7.79
N ILE A 137 31.14 -6.14 6.66
CA ILE A 137 30.24 -5.44 5.73
C ILE A 137 28.95 -5.00 6.44
N ILE A 138 28.29 -5.92 7.12
CA ILE A 138 27.01 -5.66 7.80
C ILE A 138 27.19 -4.67 8.96
N THR A 139 28.25 -4.82 9.77
CA THR A 139 28.53 -3.91 10.89
C THR A 139 28.89 -2.51 10.44
N ASN A 140 29.55 -2.36 9.29
CA ASN A 140 29.94 -1.07 8.76
C ASN A 140 28.80 -0.37 7.99
N ASN A 141 27.80 -1.13 7.54
CA ASN A 141 26.62 -0.60 6.86
C ASN A 141 25.55 -0.14 7.85
N ALA A 142 25.60 1.13 8.25
CA ALA A 142 24.67 1.71 9.21
C ALA A 142 23.19 1.66 8.77
N THR A 143 22.89 1.68 7.46
CA THR A 143 21.51 1.63 6.95
C THR A 143 20.80 0.32 7.31
N MET A 144 21.57 -0.77 7.47
CA MET A 144 21.05 -2.07 7.91
C MET A 144 20.54 -2.03 9.35
N TRP A 145 21.01 -1.08 10.15
CA TRP A 145 20.70 -0.96 11.58
C TRP A 145 19.74 0.19 11.90
N ALA A 146 19.44 1.05 10.92
CA ALA A 146 18.63 2.25 11.14
C ALA A 146 17.11 2.02 10.98
N SER A 147 16.67 0.90 10.41
CA SER A 147 15.24 0.65 10.12
C SER A 147 14.83 -0.77 10.53
N HIS A 148 13.74 -0.92 11.28
CA HIS A 148 13.26 -2.21 11.78
C HIS A 148 11.74 -2.32 11.67
N ALA A 149 11.28 -3.32 10.91
CA ALA A 149 9.85 -3.53 10.61
C ALA A 149 9.03 -4.09 11.79
N ASN A 150 9.69 -4.73 12.77
CA ASN A 150 9.06 -5.11 14.02
C ASN A 150 10.09 -5.21 15.15
N CYS A 151 10.17 -4.19 16.00
CA CYS A 151 11.11 -4.12 17.11
C CYS A 151 10.77 -5.09 18.25
N LEU A 152 9.52 -5.56 18.34
CA LEU A 152 9.10 -6.51 19.39
C LEU A 152 9.62 -7.92 19.17
N GLU A 153 9.99 -8.25 17.93
CA GLU A 153 10.54 -9.56 17.56
C GLU A 153 12.06 -9.63 17.75
N ILE A 154 12.67 -8.53 18.21
CA ILE A 154 14.11 -8.41 18.42
C ILE A 154 14.39 -8.54 19.91
N ASN A 155 15.31 -9.44 20.26
CA ASN A 155 15.80 -9.53 21.64
C ASN A 155 16.45 -8.19 22.03
N LEU A 156 16.01 -7.60 23.15
CA LEU A 156 16.49 -6.31 23.66
C LEU A 156 18.00 -6.26 23.89
N GLY A 157 18.66 -7.40 24.07
CA GLY A 157 20.12 -7.48 24.15
C GLY A 157 20.83 -6.96 22.89
N TRP A 158 20.15 -6.93 21.74
CA TRP A 158 20.67 -6.32 20.51
C TRP A 158 20.50 -4.81 20.44
N LEU A 159 19.70 -4.19 21.30
CA LEU A 159 19.42 -2.76 21.23
C LEU A 159 20.70 -1.90 21.29
N PRO A 160 21.67 -2.13 22.20
CA PRO A 160 22.91 -1.36 22.21
C PRO A 160 23.68 -1.47 20.88
N ASP A 161 23.76 -2.68 20.32
CA ASP A 161 24.40 -2.92 19.01
C ASP A 161 23.66 -2.21 17.87
N ILE A 162 22.33 -2.23 17.88
CA ILE A 162 21.49 -1.58 16.88
C ILE A 162 21.71 -0.07 16.90
N VAL A 163 21.59 0.54 18.08
CA VAL A 163 21.78 2.00 18.25
C VAL A 163 23.21 2.41 17.88
N TYR A 164 24.22 1.64 18.33
CA TYR A 164 25.62 1.91 18.04
C TYR A 164 25.93 1.80 16.53
N ARG A 165 25.51 0.71 15.89
CA ARG A 165 25.82 0.43 14.47
C ARG A 165 25.00 1.28 13.50
N ALA A 166 23.84 1.78 13.92
CA ALA A 166 23.10 2.79 13.17
C ALA A 166 23.83 4.14 13.11
N LYS A 167 24.88 4.34 13.93
CA LYS A 167 25.73 5.56 13.96
C LYS A 167 24.89 6.82 14.21
N THR A 168 24.90 7.76 13.27
CA THR A 168 24.12 9.01 13.31
C THR A 168 22.88 8.97 12.43
N LEU A 169 22.60 7.83 11.79
CA LEU A 169 21.43 7.73 10.92
C LEU A 169 20.14 7.86 11.73
N PRO A 170 19.13 8.56 11.18
CA PRO A 170 17.82 8.60 11.80
C PRO A 170 17.18 7.21 11.81
N LEU A 171 16.46 6.92 12.89
CA LEU A 171 15.86 5.63 13.16
C LEU A 171 14.41 5.57 12.65
N ASP A 172 14.06 4.42 12.11
CA ASP A 172 12.74 4.08 11.56
C ASP A 172 12.25 2.79 12.22
N LEU A 173 11.44 2.96 13.26
CA LEU A 173 11.03 1.87 14.14
C LEU A 173 9.55 1.59 13.99
N THR A 174 9.23 0.32 13.72
CA THR A 174 7.87 -0.19 13.75
C THR A 174 7.72 -1.20 14.88
N PHE A 175 6.67 -1.05 15.67
CA PHE A 175 6.22 -2.01 16.67
C PHE A 175 4.95 -2.65 16.13
N ASN A 176 4.96 -3.96 15.94
CA ASN A 176 3.80 -4.70 15.50
C ASN A 176 3.53 -5.85 16.45
N LYS A 177 2.46 -5.75 17.24
CA LYS A 177 2.04 -6.85 18.13
C LYS A 177 0.89 -7.58 17.45
N ARG A 178 1.20 -8.58 16.62
CA ARG A 178 0.16 -9.47 16.12
C ARG A 178 -0.44 -10.19 17.32
N ILE A 179 -1.72 -9.92 17.59
CA ILE A 179 -2.50 -10.64 18.59
C ILE A 179 -2.73 -12.05 18.04
N GLU A 180 -1.73 -12.92 18.15
CA GLU A 180 -2.00 -14.34 18.17
C GLU A 180 -2.87 -14.59 19.40
N ARG A 181 -3.96 -15.35 19.22
CA ARG A 181 -5.17 -15.45 20.07
C ARG A 181 -4.96 -15.98 21.51
N VAL A 182 -3.81 -15.75 22.13
CA VAL A 182 -3.52 -16.20 23.48
C VAL A 182 -4.02 -15.16 24.47
N LYS A 183 -5.27 -15.33 24.90
CA LYS A 183 -6.04 -14.39 25.73
C LYS A 183 -5.53 -14.20 27.18
N GLU A 184 -4.43 -14.82 27.63
CA GLU A 184 -4.31 -15.13 29.07
C GLU A 184 -3.06 -14.68 29.83
N SER A 185 -2.14 -13.86 29.29
CA SER A 185 -1.22 -13.13 30.20
C SER A 185 -0.73 -11.80 29.63
N VAL A 186 -1.46 -10.72 29.87
CA VAL A 186 -1.08 -9.36 29.46
C VAL A 186 -0.16 -8.69 30.48
N GLU A 187 0.02 -9.25 31.68
CA GLU A 187 0.53 -8.51 32.84
C GLU A 187 2.07 -8.40 32.99
N SER A 188 2.90 -8.98 32.11
CA SER A 188 4.38 -8.93 32.27
C SER A 188 5.17 -8.42 31.07
N ALA A 189 4.49 -7.94 30.02
CA ALA A 189 5.13 -7.61 28.75
C ALA A 189 5.57 -6.14 28.61
N ASP A 190 5.59 -5.34 29.67
CA ASP A 190 5.85 -3.89 29.57
C ASP A 190 7.34 -3.54 29.42
N GLY A 191 8.25 -4.45 29.77
CA GLY A 191 9.70 -4.23 29.73
C GLY A 191 10.35 -3.91 28.36
N PRO A 192 9.92 -4.47 27.21
CA PRO A 192 10.62 -4.31 25.94
C PRO A 192 10.57 -2.90 25.35
N LEU A 193 9.48 -2.16 25.57
CA LEU A 193 9.30 -0.88 24.90
C LEU A 193 10.23 0.21 25.46
N PHE A 194 10.48 0.20 26.76
CA PHE A 194 11.30 1.20 27.44
C PHE A 194 12.72 1.29 26.88
N GLY A 195 13.30 0.17 26.48
CA GLY A 195 14.59 0.18 25.81
C GLY A 195 14.52 0.95 24.48
N TRP A 196 13.52 0.66 23.66
CA TRP A 196 13.39 1.26 22.34
C TRP A 196 12.95 2.72 22.33
N LEU A 197 12.35 3.21 23.40
CA LEU A 197 11.93 4.61 23.55
C LEU A 197 12.77 5.35 24.60
N ASP A 198 14.05 4.95 24.75
CA ASP A 198 14.97 5.66 25.64
C ASP A 198 15.11 7.14 25.20
N PRO A 199 14.76 8.11 26.08
CA PRO A 199 14.75 9.53 25.75
C PRO A 199 16.12 10.10 25.37
N ARG A 200 17.20 9.44 25.76
CA ARG A 200 18.57 9.96 25.63
C ARG A 200 19.26 9.48 24.37
N SER A 201 19.04 8.22 23.98
CA SER A 201 19.80 7.56 22.92
C SER A 201 18.98 7.27 21.67
N VAL A 202 17.70 6.90 21.82
CA VAL A 202 16.86 6.47 20.70
C VAL A 202 15.94 7.60 20.23
N CYS A 203 15.18 8.20 21.15
CA CYS A 203 14.16 9.21 20.82
C CYS A 203 14.68 10.40 19.99
N PRO A 204 15.84 11.02 20.29
CA PRO A 204 16.35 12.14 19.52
C PRO A 204 16.68 11.78 18.07
N ARG A 205 16.81 10.49 17.76
CA ARG A 205 17.14 9.97 16.44
C ARG A 205 15.93 9.44 15.68
N LEU A 206 14.77 9.29 16.32
CA LEU A 206 13.57 8.77 15.67
C LEU A 206 13.10 9.72 14.57
N LYS A 207 13.09 9.21 13.33
CA LYS A 207 12.53 9.90 12.15
C LYS A 207 11.14 9.39 11.82
N ARG A 208 10.95 8.08 11.94
CA ARG A 208 9.65 7.43 11.71
C ARG A 208 9.35 6.49 12.85
N LEU A 209 8.14 6.57 13.35
CA LEU A 209 7.66 5.76 14.45
C LEU A 209 6.29 5.20 14.10
N SER A 210 6.18 3.87 14.12
CA SER A 210 4.96 3.17 13.75
C SER A 210 4.53 2.20 14.83
N PHE A 211 3.29 2.28 15.27
CA PHE A 211 2.65 1.32 16.17
C PHE A 211 1.50 0.65 15.41
N VAL A 212 1.56 -0.66 15.25
CA VAL A 212 0.57 -1.45 14.51
C VAL A 212 0.07 -2.56 15.44
N ASP A 213 -1.23 -2.56 15.72
CA ASP A 213 -1.89 -3.54 16.59
C ASP A 213 -1.29 -3.61 18.01
N CYS A 214 -0.63 -2.54 18.46
CA CYS A 214 -0.06 -2.46 19.80
C CYS A 214 -1.16 -2.17 20.83
N VAL A 215 -1.34 -3.10 21.76
CA VAL A 215 -2.30 -3.00 22.88
C VAL A 215 -1.86 -1.93 23.89
N SER A 216 -2.74 -1.57 24.80
CA SER A 216 -2.67 -0.46 25.75
C SER A 216 -1.45 -0.35 26.67
N GLY A 217 -0.83 -1.45 27.15
CA GLY A 217 0.35 -1.38 28.04
C GLY A 217 1.52 -0.57 27.44
N PHE A 218 1.52 -0.41 26.12
CA PHE A 218 2.51 0.36 25.37
C PHE A 218 2.48 1.87 25.63
N TRP A 219 1.35 2.42 26.08
CA TRP A 219 1.12 3.87 26.05
C TRP A 219 1.07 4.51 27.45
N SER A 220 0.89 3.72 28.52
CA SER A 220 0.54 4.24 29.85
C SER A 220 1.69 4.89 30.59
N GLU A 221 2.89 4.32 30.47
CA GLU A 221 4.05 4.76 31.22
C GLU A 221 5.01 5.66 30.40
N PRO A 222 5.38 5.33 29.13
CA PRO A 222 6.38 6.11 28.41
C PRO A 222 5.91 7.51 28.00
N PHE A 223 4.62 7.70 27.75
CA PHE A 223 4.10 8.98 27.25
C PHE A 223 3.44 9.84 28.35
N GLY A 224 3.07 9.24 29.49
CA GLY A 224 2.43 9.94 30.59
C GLY A 224 3.39 10.71 31.48
N GLU A 225 4.57 10.15 31.74
CA GLU A 225 5.55 10.71 32.69
C GLU A 225 6.87 11.12 32.04
N VAL A 226 7.24 10.50 30.92
CA VAL A 226 8.54 10.73 30.29
C VAL A 226 8.43 11.84 29.27
N ASN A 227 9.24 12.88 29.44
CA ASN A 227 9.38 13.98 28.48
C ASN A 227 10.15 13.48 27.24
N LEU A 228 9.44 12.77 26.35
CA LEU A 228 9.99 12.27 25.09
C LEU A 228 10.29 13.46 24.16
N GLN A 229 11.55 13.64 23.80
CA GLN A 229 11.94 14.61 22.77
C GLN A 229 12.18 13.88 21.46
N LEU A 230 11.24 14.00 20.54
CA LEU A 230 11.20 13.38 19.22
C LEU A 230 11.58 14.42 18.15
N ASN A 231 12.72 15.09 18.35
CA ASN A 231 13.16 16.26 17.58
C ASN A 231 13.30 16.02 16.07
N LEU A 232 13.55 14.77 15.66
CA LEU A 232 13.70 14.37 14.26
C LEU A 232 12.48 13.67 13.68
N LEU A 233 11.40 13.49 14.45
CA LEU A 233 10.25 12.72 14.03
C LEU A 233 9.50 13.47 12.92
N GLU A 234 9.44 12.85 11.75
CA GLU A 234 8.76 13.35 10.56
C GLU A 234 7.47 12.57 10.27
N ASP A 235 7.41 11.30 10.67
CA ASP A 235 6.28 10.40 10.38
C ASP A 235 5.86 9.61 11.63
N LEU A 236 4.62 9.81 12.06
CA LEU A 236 3.99 9.05 13.14
C LEU A 236 2.81 8.24 12.57
N HIS A 237 2.89 6.93 12.72
CA HIS A 237 1.86 5.99 12.30
C HIS A 237 1.33 5.20 13.49
N ILE A 238 0.02 5.21 13.69
CA ILE A 238 -0.66 4.47 14.75
C ILE A 238 -1.83 3.76 14.10
N ASP A 239 -1.84 2.43 14.17
CA ASP A 239 -2.88 1.57 13.61
C ASP A 239 -3.39 0.62 14.68
N LEU A 240 -4.66 0.79 15.04
CA LEU A 240 -5.38 -0.02 16.03
C LEU A 240 -6.40 -0.97 15.37
N THR A 241 -6.40 -1.10 14.04
CA THR A 241 -7.44 -1.85 13.31
C THR A 241 -7.43 -3.35 13.55
N GLY A 242 -6.31 -3.95 13.95
CA GLY A 242 -6.22 -5.38 14.27
C GLY A 242 -6.57 -5.75 15.71
N ILE A 243 -6.90 -4.77 16.58
CA ILE A 243 -7.32 -5.04 17.96
C ILE A 243 -8.81 -5.45 17.95
N ASN A 244 -9.06 -6.75 18.00
CA ASN A 244 -10.41 -7.31 17.88
C ASN A 244 -11.21 -7.37 19.20
N ALA A 245 -10.52 -7.35 20.36
CA ALA A 245 -11.20 -7.39 21.65
C ALA A 245 -11.72 -5.99 22.00
N GLU A 246 -13.04 -5.87 22.19
CA GLU A 246 -13.71 -4.58 22.41
C GLU A 246 -13.16 -3.84 23.64
N ASP A 247 -12.90 -4.57 24.74
CA ASP A 247 -12.32 -4.03 25.96
C ASP A 247 -10.90 -3.48 25.73
N ASP A 248 -10.03 -4.26 25.07
CA ASP A 248 -8.66 -3.85 24.75
C ASP A 248 -8.65 -2.63 23.80
N TYR A 249 -9.56 -2.62 22.83
CA TYR A 249 -9.69 -1.55 21.86
C TYR A 249 -10.14 -0.25 22.53
N SER A 250 -11.16 -0.30 23.39
CA SER A 250 -11.63 0.88 24.15
C SER A 250 -10.53 1.42 25.05
N TYR A 251 -9.84 0.55 25.77
CA TYR A 251 -8.75 0.94 26.66
C TYR A 251 -7.56 1.56 25.89
N ALA A 252 -7.11 0.94 24.79
CA ALA A 252 -6.06 1.49 23.93
C ALA A 252 -6.43 2.87 23.38
N ASN A 253 -7.69 3.06 22.95
CA ASN A 253 -8.17 4.35 22.44
C ASN A 253 -8.22 5.44 23.52
N ASN A 254 -8.71 5.11 24.72
CA ASN A 254 -8.73 6.06 25.84
C ASN A 254 -7.32 6.52 26.21
N LEU A 255 -6.36 5.61 26.12
CA LEU A 255 -4.98 5.90 26.45
C LEU A 255 -4.28 6.71 25.36
N LEU A 256 -4.43 6.32 24.09
CA LEU A 256 -3.97 7.10 22.95
C LEU A 256 -4.54 8.53 22.99
N THR A 257 -5.81 8.67 23.34
CA THR A 257 -6.45 9.99 23.52
C THR A 257 -5.72 10.84 24.55
N LYS A 258 -5.35 10.26 25.70
CA LYS A 258 -4.59 10.97 26.74
C LYS A 258 -3.23 11.41 26.22
N VAL A 259 -2.51 10.51 25.54
CA VAL A 259 -1.20 10.80 24.93
C VAL A 259 -1.30 11.93 23.90
N LEU A 260 -2.25 11.83 22.96
CA LEU A 260 -2.44 12.85 21.93
C LEU A 260 -2.88 14.18 22.54
N LYS A 261 -3.69 14.21 23.60
CA LYS A 261 -4.05 15.46 24.30
C LYS A 261 -2.86 16.10 25.03
N GLY A 262 -1.97 15.29 25.58
CA GLY A 262 -0.75 15.74 26.25
C GLY A 262 0.37 16.19 25.30
N TRP A 263 0.19 16.02 23.99
CA TRP A 263 1.20 16.34 22.99
C TRP A 263 1.52 17.84 22.97
N SER A 264 2.81 18.19 22.98
CA SER A 264 3.30 19.58 22.89
C SER A 264 4.01 19.82 21.56
N ASN A 265 4.08 21.09 21.12
CA ASN A 265 4.81 21.46 19.88
C ASN A 265 6.30 21.09 19.96
N ASP A 266 6.89 21.14 21.15
CA ASP A 266 8.30 20.86 21.38
C ASP A 266 8.62 19.36 21.36
N MET A 267 7.60 18.50 21.48
CA MET A 267 7.76 17.04 21.48
C MET A 267 8.22 16.53 20.11
N ALA A 268 7.63 17.02 19.02
CA ALA A 268 7.97 16.60 17.66
C ALA A 268 7.83 17.79 16.67
N PRO A 269 8.73 18.78 16.73
CA PRO A 269 8.62 20.00 15.94
C PRO A 269 8.74 19.79 14.43
N ARG A 270 9.20 18.61 13.99
CA ARG A 270 9.38 18.24 12.58
C ARG A 270 8.30 17.30 12.05
N LEU A 271 7.25 17.03 12.83
CA LEU A 271 6.21 16.10 12.42
C LEU A 271 5.49 16.64 11.17
N GLN A 272 5.56 15.86 10.09
CA GLN A 272 4.97 16.20 8.80
C GLN A 272 3.86 15.24 8.40
N LYS A 273 3.96 13.97 8.82
CA LYS A 273 3.00 12.93 8.47
C LYS A 273 2.41 12.33 9.73
N LEU A 274 1.09 12.29 9.78
CA LEU A 274 0.35 11.68 10.86
C LEU A 274 -0.67 10.71 10.29
N THR A 275 -0.58 9.45 10.70
CA THR A 275 -1.53 8.40 10.36
C THR A 275 -2.14 7.81 11.63
N LEU A 276 -3.45 7.92 11.78
CA LEU A 276 -4.23 7.40 12.90
C LEU A 276 -5.31 6.48 12.35
N ARG A 277 -5.16 5.16 12.51
CA ARG A 277 -6.11 4.15 12.01
C ARG A 277 -6.75 3.39 13.15
N GLY A 278 -8.02 3.04 12.97
CA GLY A 278 -8.82 2.45 14.03
C GLY A 278 -8.88 3.35 15.27
N CYS A 279 -8.69 4.66 15.14
CA CYS A 279 -8.64 5.56 16.29
C CYS A 279 -10.05 6.07 16.59
N SER A 280 -10.52 5.76 17.80
CA SER A 280 -11.90 6.04 18.19
C SER A 280 -12.14 7.44 18.75
N PHE A 281 -11.11 8.07 19.28
CA PHE A 281 -11.22 9.42 19.79
C PHE A 281 -9.96 10.16 19.37
N VAL A 282 -10.13 11.05 18.39
CA VAL A 282 -9.07 11.94 17.94
C VAL A 282 -9.27 13.29 18.63
N PRO A 283 -8.34 13.76 19.47
CA PRO A 283 -8.43 15.09 20.05
C PRO A 283 -8.12 16.14 18.97
N TRP A 284 -9.16 16.63 18.29
CA TRP A 284 -9.05 17.60 17.21
C TRP A 284 -8.49 18.96 17.63
N ASP A 285 -8.46 19.25 18.93
CA ASP A 285 -7.83 20.41 19.53
C ASP A 285 -6.36 20.17 19.92
N SER A 286 -5.85 18.94 19.76
CA SER A 286 -4.47 18.60 20.07
C SER A 286 -3.49 19.36 19.19
N VAL A 287 -2.39 19.74 19.82
CA VAL A 287 -1.25 20.40 19.18
C VAL A 287 -0.55 19.48 18.17
N ILE A 288 -0.70 18.15 18.27
CA ILE A 288 -0.14 17.22 17.27
C ILE A 288 -0.70 17.48 15.86
N LEU A 289 -1.93 18.00 15.79
CA LEU A 289 -2.60 18.42 14.57
C LEU A 289 -2.15 19.86 14.19
N SER A 290 -0.85 20.12 14.22
CA SER A 290 -0.25 21.43 13.98
C SER A 290 -0.20 21.82 12.50
N ALA A 291 -0.07 23.12 12.23
CA ALA A 291 0.02 23.69 10.89
C ALA A 291 1.16 23.10 10.00
N GLY A 292 2.14 22.42 10.60
CA GLY A 292 3.30 21.83 9.91
C GLY A 292 3.03 20.52 9.18
N LEU A 293 1.87 19.88 9.38
CA LEU A 293 1.54 18.61 8.72
C LEU A 293 1.37 18.78 7.20
N THR A 294 2.05 17.91 6.45
CA THR A 294 1.92 17.76 4.99
C THR A 294 1.03 16.58 4.60
N SER A 295 0.89 15.58 5.46
CA SER A 295 -0.02 14.45 5.26
C SER A 295 -0.77 14.10 6.54
N LEU A 296 -2.10 14.04 6.45
CA LEU A 296 -2.97 13.60 7.53
C LEU A 296 -3.85 12.45 7.04
N HIS A 297 -3.78 11.31 7.71
CA HIS A 297 -4.63 10.16 7.47
C HIS A 297 -5.33 9.78 8.77
N ILE A 298 -6.65 9.88 8.81
CA ILE A 298 -7.46 9.48 9.96
C ILE A 298 -8.49 8.47 9.48
N GLU A 299 -8.46 7.28 10.07
CA GLU A 299 -9.44 6.23 9.90
C GLU A 299 -10.06 5.89 11.26
N SER A 300 -11.36 6.13 11.38
CA SER A 300 -12.08 6.08 12.65
C SER A 300 -12.94 4.83 12.73
N GLY A 301 -12.74 4.01 13.77
CA GLY A 301 -13.53 2.79 14.01
C GLY A 301 -14.82 3.01 14.81
N VAL A 302 -15.28 4.25 14.96
CA VAL A 302 -16.15 4.67 16.07
C VAL A 302 -17.63 4.48 15.77
N PRO A 303 -18.45 4.23 16.80
CA PRO A 303 -19.83 4.66 16.82
C PRO A 303 -20.05 6.18 16.54
N ALA A 304 -21.31 6.54 16.37
CA ALA A 304 -21.78 7.87 16.00
C ALA A 304 -21.22 9.07 16.77
N GLU A 305 -20.94 8.83 18.04
CA GLU A 305 -20.96 9.82 19.11
C GLU A 305 -19.61 10.48 19.35
N ASN A 306 -18.52 9.82 18.98
CA ASN A 306 -17.16 10.40 19.05
C ASN A 306 -16.69 10.98 17.71
N MET A 307 -17.62 11.17 16.78
CA MET A 307 -17.33 11.84 15.52
C MET A 307 -16.98 13.31 15.77
N PRO A 308 -16.01 13.88 15.04
CA PRO A 308 -15.66 15.29 15.14
C PRO A 308 -16.87 16.19 14.94
N LYS A 309 -16.91 17.28 15.70
CA LYS A 309 -17.81 18.38 15.38
C LYS A 309 -17.27 19.12 14.16
N TYR A 310 -18.16 19.62 13.32
CA TYR A 310 -17.79 20.40 12.14
C TYR A 310 -16.80 21.54 12.45
N ARG A 311 -17.03 22.27 13.56
CA ARG A 311 -16.17 23.39 13.98
C ARG A 311 -14.74 22.96 14.31
N GLU A 312 -14.55 21.76 14.85
CA GLU A 312 -13.23 21.23 15.22
C GLU A 312 -12.43 20.91 13.97
N ILE A 313 -13.00 20.14 13.04
CA ILE A 313 -12.37 19.87 11.73
C ILE A 313 -12.13 21.16 10.95
N ALA A 314 -13.11 22.06 10.91
CA ALA A 314 -12.96 23.34 10.19
C ALA A 314 -11.79 24.17 10.75
N LYS A 315 -11.63 24.22 12.07
CA LYS A 315 -10.51 24.90 12.73
C LYS A 315 -9.17 24.27 12.33
N VAL A 316 -9.09 22.94 12.39
CA VAL A 316 -7.88 22.18 12.05
C VAL A 316 -7.50 22.34 10.58
N LEU A 317 -8.45 22.14 9.66
CA LEU A 317 -8.19 22.27 8.22
C LEU A 317 -7.82 23.68 7.78
N ARG A 318 -8.32 24.72 8.46
CA ARG A 318 -7.93 26.12 8.21
C ARG A 318 -6.53 26.45 8.74
N ALA A 319 -6.07 25.76 9.78
CA ALA A 319 -4.75 25.97 10.33
C ALA A 319 -3.65 25.34 9.46
N TYR A 320 -3.99 24.30 8.70
CA TYR A 320 -3.05 23.62 7.81
C TYR A 320 -2.77 24.41 6.53
N THR A 321 -1.66 25.15 6.51
CA THR A 321 -1.21 25.87 5.32
C THR A 321 -0.30 25.03 4.42
N SER A 322 0.28 23.95 4.95
CA SER A 322 1.26 23.09 4.25
C SER A 322 0.71 21.71 3.87
N LEU A 323 -0.56 21.44 4.15
CA LEU A 323 -1.15 20.11 3.93
C LEU A 323 -1.26 19.82 2.44
N GLU A 324 -0.66 18.71 2.02
CA GLU A 324 -0.66 18.21 0.65
C GLU A 324 -1.61 17.01 0.48
N SER A 325 -1.78 16.22 1.53
CA SER A 325 -2.56 14.98 1.52
C SER A 325 -3.49 14.90 2.73
N LEU A 326 -4.79 14.74 2.50
CA LEU A 326 -5.80 14.52 3.52
C LEU A 326 -6.58 13.25 3.22
N THR A 327 -6.61 12.31 4.16
CA THR A 327 -7.49 11.13 4.10
C THR A 327 -8.34 11.05 5.36
N LEU A 328 -9.65 11.05 5.20
CA LEU A 328 -10.63 10.86 6.26
C LEU A 328 -11.49 9.64 5.91
N VAL A 329 -11.25 8.52 6.60
CA VAL A 329 -12.05 7.30 6.51
C VAL A 329 -12.92 7.23 7.76
N THR A 330 -14.24 7.25 7.60
CA THR A 330 -15.20 7.27 8.72
C THR A 330 -14.98 8.34 9.78
N ALA A 331 -14.20 9.39 9.46
CA ALA A 331 -13.86 10.51 10.34
C ALA A 331 -14.51 11.83 9.87
N ILE A 332 -15.64 11.74 9.16
CA ILE A 332 -16.36 12.89 8.58
C ILE A 332 -17.24 13.57 9.64
N PRO A 333 -17.17 14.89 9.83
CA PRO A 333 -17.87 15.54 10.93
C PRO A 333 -19.40 15.42 10.82
N ILE A 334 -20.06 15.43 11.98
CA ILE A 334 -21.53 15.51 12.02
C ILE A 334 -21.96 16.82 11.36
N ALA A 335 -22.96 16.72 10.47
CA ALA A 335 -23.40 17.85 9.68
C ALA A 335 -24.17 18.82 10.59
N VAL A 336 -23.80 20.09 10.52
CA VAL A 336 -24.52 21.17 11.20
C VAL A 336 -25.39 21.92 10.19
N PRO A 337 -26.52 22.52 10.59
CA PRO A 337 -27.28 23.42 9.72
C PRO A 337 -26.39 24.59 9.31
N ASN A 338 -26.29 24.85 8.00
CA ASN A 338 -25.54 25.97 7.41
C ASN A 338 -24.08 26.09 7.90
N PRO A 339 -23.22 25.07 7.67
CA PRO A 339 -21.83 25.16 8.07
C PRO A 339 -21.10 26.25 7.27
N PRO A 340 -20.16 26.99 7.87
CA PRO A 340 -19.34 27.94 7.11
C PRO A 340 -18.35 27.18 6.23
N ARG A 341 -18.25 27.55 4.94
CA ARG A 341 -17.33 26.93 3.97
C ARG A 341 -15.89 26.81 4.51
N ILE A 342 -15.25 25.69 4.24
CA ILE A 342 -13.84 25.39 4.58
C ILE A 342 -13.03 25.51 3.30
N VAL A 343 -12.14 26.50 3.23
CA VAL A 343 -11.17 26.61 2.14
C VAL A 343 -9.98 25.72 2.47
N LEU A 344 -9.69 24.74 1.62
CA LEU A 344 -8.53 23.87 1.78
C LEU A 344 -7.25 24.60 1.34
N ALA A 345 -6.11 24.16 1.88
CA ALA A 345 -4.80 24.67 1.50
C ALA A 345 -4.58 24.60 -0.03
N SER A 346 -3.93 25.62 -0.59
CA SER A 346 -3.55 25.64 -2.01
C SER A 346 -2.48 24.58 -2.34
N THR A 347 -1.74 24.14 -1.33
CA THR A 347 -0.79 23.01 -1.40
C THR A 347 -1.47 21.65 -1.49
N MET A 348 -2.78 21.57 -1.23
CA MET A 348 -3.52 20.31 -1.22
C MET A 348 -3.51 19.66 -2.61
N ARG A 349 -2.89 18.49 -2.69
CA ARG A 349 -2.79 17.68 -3.92
C ARG A 349 -3.74 16.48 -3.86
N TYR A 350 -4.08 16.01 -2.67
CA TYR A 350 -4.87 14.80 -2.50
C TYR A 350 -5.86 14.91 -1.34
N LEU A 351 -7.12 14.63 -1.64
CA LEU A 351 -8.22 14.57 -0.68
C LEU A 351 -8.94 13.24 -0.86
N LYS A 352 -8.94 12.39 0.16
CA LYS A 352 -9.77 11.19 0.23
C LYS A 352 -10.77 11.27 1.36
N LEU A 353 -12.04 11.09 1.02
CA LEU A 353 -13.15 10.95 1.95
C LEU A 353 -13.74 9.56 1.75
N ALA A 354 -13.64 8.70 2.74
CA ALA A 354 -14.24 7.37 2.69
C ALA A 354 -15.26 7.22 3.82
N LEU A 355 -16.41 6.64 3.54
CA LEU A 355 -17.45 6.39 4.54
C LEU A 355 -18.01 4.98 4.45
N PHE A 356 -18.18 4.40 5.63
CA PHE A 356 -18.95 3.19 5.90
C PHE A 356 -20.22 3.64 6.62
N GLY A 357 -21.28 3.97 5.86
CA GLY A 357 -22.51 4.57 6.39
C GLY A 357 -22.55 6.11 6.38
N ARG A 358 -23.71 6.68 6.76
CA ARG A 358 -23.97 8.13 6.94
C ARG A 358 -23.62 9.02 5.74
N ILE A 359 -23.95 8.59 4.53
CA ILE A 359 -23.53 9.26 3.29
C ILE A 359 -23.96 10.72 3.24
N ASP A 360 -25.14 11.07 3.76
CA ASP A 360 -25.59 12.46 3.87
C ASP A 360 -24.56 13.39 4.54
N HIS A 361 -23.84 12.89 5.55
CA HIS A 361 -22.80 13.64 6.22
C HIS A 361 -21.58 13.85 5.33
N CYS A 362 -21.14 12.83 4.58
CA CYS A 362 -20.09 12.97 3.56
C CYS A 362 -20.43 14.07 2.59
N VAL A 363 -21.64 13.98 2.04
CA VAL A 363 -22.07 14.82 0.93
C VAL A 363 -22.19 16.26 1.43
N LYS A 364 -22.85 16.47 2.57
CA LYS A 364 -22.91 17.79 3.19
C LYS A 364 -21.52 18.32 3.48
N PHE A 365 -20.62 17.52 4.05
CA PHE A 365 -19.24 17.94 4.33
C PHE A 365 -18.48 18.31 3.05
N LEU A 366 -18.53 17.47 2.02
CA LEU A 366 -17.93 17.68 0.71
C LEU A 366 -18.39 19.00 0.08
N HIS A 367 -19.68 19.30 0.12
CA HIS A 367 -20.22 20.56 -0.40
C HIS A 367 -19.69 21.80 0.32
N GLN A 368 -19.25 21.65 1.58
CA GLN A 368 -18.66 22.75 2.34
C GLN A 368 -17.17 22.93 2.08
N LEU A 369 -16.52 22.03 1.35
CA LEU A 369 -15.12 22.18 1.01
C LEU A 369 -15.00 23.14 -0.19
N ALA A 370 -14.03 24.05 -0.13
CA ALA A 370 -13.52 24.77 -1.28
C ALA A 370 -12.21 24.08 -1.67
N ILE A 371 -12.35 23.11 -2.58
CA ILE A 371 -11.24 22.29 -3.06
C ILE A 371 -10.42 23.11 -4.07
N HIS A 372 -9.12 22.86 -4.18
CA HIS A 372 -8.29 23.52 -5.20
C HIS A 372 -8.31 22.72 -6.51
N LYS A 373 -8.24 23.39 -7.68
CA LYS A 373 -8.29 22.75 -9.01
C LYS A 373 -7.13 21.79 -9.33
N ASN A 374 -6.07 21.81 -8.51
CA ASN A 374 -4.96 20.86 -8.62
C ASN A 374 -5.06 19.70 -7.62
N CYS A 375 -6.15 19.66 -6.84
CA CYS A 375 -6.38 18.59 -5.88
C CYS A 375 -7.09 17.42 -6.57
N THR A 376 -6.53 16.24 -6.39
CA THR A 376 -7.16 14.96 -6.70
C THR A 376 -8.11 14.59 -5.58
N VAL A 377 -9.37 14.39 -5.91
CA VAL A 377 -10.43 14.11 -4.93
C VAL A 377 -10.87 12.66 -5.09
N CYS A 378 -10.90 11.91 -4.02
CA CYS A 378 -11.37 10.53 -3.97
C CYS A 378 -12.49 10.43 -2.93
N VAL A 379 -13.69 10.08 -3.37
CA VAL A 379 -14.83 9.87 -2.48
C VAL A 379 -15.23 8.40 -2.55
N GLU A 380 -15.02 7.66 -1.46
CA GLU A 380 -15.40 6.25 -1.34
C GLU A 380 -16.66 6.12 -0.49
N LEU A 381 -17.75 5.64 -1.08
CA LEU A 381 -19.03 5.46 -0.40
C LEU A 381 -19.34 3.97 -0.34
N ASN A 382 -19.18 3.34 0.82
CA ASN A 382 -19.55 1.95 1.00
C ASN A 382 -21.01 1.84 1.45
N LEU A 383 -21.83 1.20 0.61
CA LEU A 383 -23.27 1.05 0.82
C LEU A 383 -23.67 -0.36 1.29
N ARG A 384 -22.70 -1.26 1.53
CA ARG A 384 -22.97 -2.68 1.83
C ARG A 384 -23.82 -2.89 3.07
N ASP A 385 -23.74 -1.98 4.04
CA ASP A 385 -24.42 -2.11 5.33
C ASP A 385 -25.86 -1.54 5.32
N TYR A 386 -26.30 -0.96 4.20
CA TYR A 386 -27.64 -0.40 4.08
C TYR A 386 -28.68 -1.45 3.67
N ARG A 387 -29.77 -1.52 4.43
CA ARG A 387 -30.95 -2.34 4.12
C ARG A 387 -31.68 -1.80 2.90
N GLU A 388 -32.44 -2.66 2.21
CA GLU A 388 -33.10 -2.32 0.93
C GLU A 388 -34.08 -1.15 1.04
N ASP A 389 -34.76 -1.00 2.18
CA ASP A 389 -35.68 0.10 2.50
C ASP A 389 -35.02 1.48 2.55
N THR A 390 -33.71 1.53 2.77
CA THR A 390 -32.93 2.80 2.80
C THR A 390 -32.36 3.20 1.44
N ARG A 391 -32.63 2.48 0.36
CA ARG A 391 -32.05 2.80 -0.96
C ARG A 391 -32.51 4.16 -1.51
N ALA A 392 -33.79 4.49 -1.35
CA ALA A 392 -34.34 5.77 -1.79
C ALA A 392 -33.67 6.96 -1.08
N THR A 393 -33.26 6.79 0.18
CA THR A 393 -32.61 7.86 0.96
C THR A 393 -31.15 8.05 0.57
N ILE A 394 -30.48 7.03 0.03
CA ILE A 394 -29.06 7.06 -0.35
C ILE A 394 -28.85 7.64 -1.76
N ARG A 395 -29.81 7.42 -2.67
CA ARG A 395 -29.72 7.84 -4.07
C ARG A 395 -29.44 9.35 -4.18
N GLY A 396 -30.27 10.20 -3.58
CA GLY A 396 -30.10 11.66 -3.63
C GLY A 396 -28.72 12.14 -3.16
N PRO A 397 -28.21 11.69 -1.99
CA PRO A 397 -26.86 12.00 -1.53
C PRO A 397 -25.75 11.65 -2.53
N VAL A 398 -25.73 10.44 -3.07
CA VAL A 398 -24.69 10.02 -4.02
C VAL A 398 -24.73 10.88 -5.28
N GLN A 399 -25.92 11.18 -5.78
CA GLN A 399 -26.11 12.04 -6.95
C GLN A 399 -25.63 13.46 -6.71
N ARG A 400 -25.94 14.03 -5.55
CA ARG A 400 -25.39 15.34 -5.15
C ARG A 400 -23.87 15.30 -5.03
N ALA A 401 -23.28 14.21 -4.52
CA ALA A 401 -21.83 14.03 -4.46
C ALA A 401 -21.22 14.05 -5.86
N PHE A 402 -21.81 13.28 -6.78
CA PHE A 402 -21.40 13.21 -8.17
C PHE A 402 -21.53 14.56 -8.87
N ALA A 403 -22.69 15.21 -8.77
CA ALA A 403 -22.95 16.52 -9.35
C ALA A 403 -21.98 17.58 -8.81
N TYR A 404 -21.66 17.56 -7.52
CA TYR A 404 -20.66 18.44 -6.93
C TYR A 404 -19.26 18.19 -7.49
N LEU A 405 -18.80 16.93 -7.54
CA LEU A 405 -17.48 16.58 -8.08
C LEU A 405 -17.37 16.94 -9.57
N TYR A 406 -18.46 16.75 -10.30
CA TYR A 406 -18.55 17.07 -11.72
C TYR A 406 -18.55 18.60 -11.95
N GLY A 407 -19.35 19.35 -11.19
CA GLY A 407 -19.49 20.80 -11.34
C GLY A 407 -18.31 21.60 -10.80
N PHE A 408 -17.50 21.01 -9.92
CA PHE A 408 -16.30 21.65 -9.36
C PHE A 408 -15.25 21.96 -10.44
N ASP A 409 -15.03 21.02 -11.35
CA ASP A 409 -14.18 21.18 -12.53
C ASP A 409 -14.62 20.15 -13.59
N PRO A 410 -15.46 20.55 -14.57
CA PRO A 410 -16.12 19.63 -15.48
C PRO A 410 -15.12 18.69 -16.17
N PRO A 411 -15.25 17.37 -15.99
CA PRO A 411 -14.30 16.42 -16.55
C PRO A 411 -14.40 16.38 -18.08
N GLN A 412 -13.27 16.14 -18.73
CA GLN A 412 -13.23 15.85 -20.16
C GLN A 412 -13.38 14.36 -20.44
N GLU A 413 -13.13 13.51 -19.46
CA GLU A 413 -13.23 12.07 -19.61
C GLU A 413 -13.87 11.43 -18.39
N LEU A 414 -14.86 10.57 -18.63
CA LEU A 414 -15.54 9.79 -17.61
C LEU A 414 -15.27 8.30 -17.84
N VAL A 415 -14.75 7.62 -16.82
CA VAL A 415 -14.59 6.17 -16.81
C VAL A 415 -15.62 5.58 -15.85
N PHE A 416 -16.46 4.73 -16.40
CA PHE A 416 -17.49 3.98 -15.74
C PHE A 416 -16.96 2.60 -15.38
N GLY A 417 -17.03 2.18 -14.13
CA GLY A 417 -16.62 0.81 -13.85
C GLY A 417 -17.27 0.11 -12.68
N ASP A 418 -16.62 -0.98 -12.27
CA ASP A 418 -17.15 -1.99 -11.37
C ASP A 418 -17.79 -1.43 -10.10
N HIS A 419 -18.90 -2.04 -9.69
CA HIS A 419 -19.63 -1.66 -8.48
C HIS A 419 -20.16 -0.22 -8.44
N MET A 420 -20.15 0.51 -9.56
CA MET A 420 -20.51 1.94 -9.66
C MET A 420 -19.37 2.88 -9.24
N TYR A 421 -18.12 2.59 -9.61
CA TYR A 421 -17.08 3.62 -9.57
C TYR A 421 -17.13 4.51 -10.81
N TYR A 422 -16.85 5.78 -10.57
CA TYR A 422 -16.78 6.84 -11.56
C TYR A 422 -15.41 7.51 -11.42
N THR A 423 -14.61 7.47 -12.49
CA THR A 423 -13.38 8.25 -12.55
C THR A 423 -13.57 9.40 -13.51
N MET A 424 -13.39 10.62 -13.02
CA MET A 424 -13.56 11.88 -13.74
C MET A 424 -12.19 12.50 -13.97
N TYR A 425 -11.71 12.47 -15.20
CA TYR A 425 -10.45 13.08 -15.60
C TYR A 425 -10.70 14.48 -16.16
N ARG A 426 -10.01 15.47 -15.59
CA ARG A 426 -10.06 16.88 -16.06
C ARG A 426 -9.40 17.06 -17.42
N THR A 427 -8.40 16.24 -17.70
CA THR A 427 -7.68 16.21 -18.97
C THR A 427 -7.88 14.87 -19.64
N LEU A 428 -8.14 14.90 -20.95
CA LEU A 428 -8.14 13.68 -21.77
C LEU A 428 -6.87 12.87 -21.54
N GLN A 429 -7.05 11.58 -21.28
CA GLN A 429 -5.93 10.67 -21.10
C GLN A 429 -5.20 10.46 -22.43
N PRO A 430 -3.86 10.36 -22.39
CA PRO A 430 -3.05 10.15 -23.59
C PRO A 430 -3.33 8.76 -24.18
N ARG A 431 -3.04 8.59 -25.47
CA ARG A 431 -3.40 7.38 -26.23
C ARG A 431 -2.87 6.09 -25.62
N GLU A 432 -1.70 6.15 -25.04
CA GLU A 432 -0.99 5.05 -24.38
C GLU A 432 -1.71 4.57 -23.11
N ALA A 433 -2.62 5.39 -22.57
CA ALA A 433 -3.43 5.06 -21.38
C ALA A 433 -4.79 4.45 -21.73
N TRP A 434 -5.26 4.52 -22.98
CA TRP A 434 -6.62 4.10 -23.35
C TRP A 434 -6.91 2.62 -23.08
N GLY A 435 -5.86 1.77 -23.13
CA GLY A 435 -5.95 0.35 -22.83
C GLY A 435 -5.85 -0.02 -21.36
N ARG A 436 -5.55 0.94 -20.47
CA ARG A 436 -5.31 0.65 -19.04
C ARG A 436 -6.60 0.49 -18.24
N TYR A 437 -7.75 0.87 -18.83
CA TYR A 437 -9.02 0.93 -18.10
C TYR A 437 -9.61 -0.44 -17.75
N ALA A 438 -9.22 -1.49 -18.47
CA ALA A 438 -9.71 -2.84 -18.24
C ALA A 438 -9.11 -3.51 -16.98
N ARG A 439 -8.35 -2.79 -16.16
CA ARG A 439 -7.79 -3.33 -14.91
C ARG A 439 -8.65 -2.92 -13.74
N ARG A 440 -8.82 -3.83 -12.77
CA ARG A 440 -9.38 -3.51 -11.44
C ARG A 440 -8.66 -2.30 -10.87
N TYR A 441 -9.24 -1.12 -11.03
CA TYR A 441 -8.77 0.08 -10.39
C TYR A 441 -9.08 -0.05 -8.91
N ASN A 442 -8.11 -0.52 -8.14
CA ASN A 442 -8.00 0.00 -6.80
C ASN A 442 -7.69 1.49 -6.97
N CYS A 443 -8.58 2.35 -6.46
CA CYS A 443 -8.41 3.79 -6.33
C CYS A 443 -6.94 4.19 -6.08
N HIS A 444 -6.25 3.44 -5.21
CA HIS A 444 -4.83 3.56 -4.89
C HIS A 444 -3.87 3.72 -6.08
N TYR A 445 -4.12 3.12 -7.25
CA TYR A 445 -3.24 3.25 -8.42
C TYR A 445 -3.41 4.59 -9.15
N VAL A 446 -4.64 5.10 -9.23
CA VAL A 446 -4.93 6.40 -9.86
C VAL A 446 -4.29 7.56 -9.07
N LEU A 447 -4.07 7.34 -7.77
CA LEU A 447 -3.58 8.36 -6.84
C LEU A 447 -2.08 8.61 -6.94
N ASN A 448 -1.32 7.69 -7.53
CA ASN A 448 0.13 7.87 -7.73
C ASN A 448 0.46 8.62 -9.02
N SER A 449 -0.47 8.69 -9.97
CA SER A 449 -0.34 9.65 -11.07
C SER A 449 -0.71 11.02 -10.53
N ASN A 450 0.19 12.01 -10.66
CA ASN A 450 -0.05 13.44 -10.39
C ASN A 450 -1.12 14.05 -11.34
N SER A 451 -2.10 13.25 -11.77
CA SER A 451 -3.20 13.62 -12.61
C SER A 451 -4.26 14.28 -11.73
N ASN A 452 -4.61 15.52 -12.04
CA ASN A 452 -5.74 16.25 -11.47
C ASN A 452 -7.05 15.47 -11.76
N VAL A 453 -7.44 14.56 -10.89
CA VAL A 453 -8.54 13.60 -11.10
C VAL A 453 -9.55 13.70 -9.97
N ALA A 454 -10.84 13.64 -10.30
CA ALA A 454 -11.87 13.36 -9.31
C ALA A 454 -12.31 11.90 -9.45
N LEU A 455 -12.39 11.18 -8.35
CA LEU A 455 -12.80 9.79 -8.28
C LEU A 455 -13.97 9.70 -7.30
N LEU A 456 -15.07 9.11 -7.74
CA LEU A 456 -16.18 8.70 -6.88
C LEU A 456 -16.28 7.18 -6.97
N ASP A 457 -15.79 6.48 -5.95
CA ASP A 457 -15.94 5.03 -5.79
C ASP A 457 -17.18 4.77 -4.93
N VAL A 458 -18.32 4.52 -5.57
CA VAL A 458 -19.51 4.05 -4.86
C VAL A 458 -19.43 2.54 -4.83
N ARG A 459 -19.38 1.93 -3.65
CA ARG A 459 -19.43 0.47 -3.48
C ARG A 459 -20.83 0.07 -3.07
N ALA A 460 -21.69 -0.17 -4.05
CA ALA A 460 -23.05 -0.65 -3.83
C ALA A 460 -23.12 -2.18 -3.96
N SER A 461 -23.93 -2.83 -3.10
CA SER A 461 -24.32 -4.23 -3.27
C SER A 461 -25.54 -4.40 -4.20
N SER A 462 -26.31 -3.33 -4.42
CA SER A 462 -27.57 -3.33 -5.19
C SER A 462 -27.37 -2.85 -6.62
N ARG A 463 -28.16 -3.42 -7.53
CA ARG A 463 -28.15 -3.18 -8.98
C ARG A 463 -29.23 -2.19 -9.43
N ASP A 464 -29.99 -1.60 -8.51
CA ASP A 464 -31.33 -1.09 -8.81
C ASP A 464 -31.40 0.43 -9.06
N TRP A 465 -30.27 1.13 -9.10
CA TRP A 465 -30.26 2.57 -9.37
C TRP A 465 -28.92 3.03 -9.94
N HIS A 466 -28.97 4.14 -10.68
CA HIS A 466 -27.80 4.74 -11.34
C HIS A 466 -27.56 6.16 -10.84
N VAL A 467 -26.30 6.61 -10.76
CA VAL A 467 -25.97 7.97 -10.27
C VAL A 467 -26.42 9.04 -11.27
N LEU A 468 -26.55 8.69 -12.54
CA LEU A 468 -27.05 9.59 -13.58
C LEU A 468 -28.57 9.61 -13.68
N ASP A 469 -29.29 8.73 -12.98
CA ASP A 469 -30.75 8.67 -13.04
C ASP A 469 -31.36 9.68 -12.07
N GLY A 470 -31.90 10.82 -12.51
CA GLY A 470 -32.69 11.72 -11.65
C GLY A 470 -32.35 13.21 -11.74
N GLU A 471 -32.97 14.01 -10.87
CA GLU A 471 -32.96 15.49 -10.92
C GLU A 471 -31.57 16.13 -10.79
N TYR A 472 -30.59 15.40 -10.26
CA TYR A 472 -29.22 15.89 -10.05
C TYR A 472 -28.23 15.39 -11.12
N ALA A 473 -28.71 14.79 -12.22
CA ALA A 473 -27.83 14.40 -13.32
C ALA A 473 -27.11 15.64 -13.88
N PRO A 474 -25.76 15.67 -13.88
CA PRO A 474 -25.04 16.81 -14.42
C PRO A 474 -25.15 16.86 -15.95
N ASP A 475 -25.00 18.05 -16.51
CA ASP A 475 -24.83 18.21 -17.95
C ASP A 475 -23.50 17.58 -18.39
N LEU A 476 -23.59 16.54 -19.23
CA LEU A 476 -22.43 15.80 -19.71
C LEU A 476 -21.78 16.44 -20.95
N SER A 477 -22.21 17.62 -21.37
CA SER A 477 -21.70 18.32 -22.56
C SER A 477 -20.20 18.64 -22.49
N SER A 478 -19.60 18.68 -21.29
CA SER A 478 -18.16 18.87 -21.12
C SER A 478 -17.32 17.64 -21.50
N LEU A 479 -17.93 16.45 -21.50
CA LEU A 479 -17.22 15.21 -21.83
C LEU A 479 -16.74 15.22 -23.28
N ARG A 480 -15.56 14.66 -23.48
CA ARG A 480 -14.88 14.43 -24.75
C ARG A 480 -14.56 12.95 -24.93
N ALA A 481 -14.42 12.21 -23.83
CA ALA A 481 -14.29 10.77 -23.84
C ALA A 481 -15.18 10.11 -22.77
N LEU A 482 -15.67 8.93 -23.09
CA LEU A 482 -16.35 8.03 -22.18
C LEU A 482 -15.63 6.69 -22.24
N SER A 483 -15.50 5.95 -21.15
CA SER A 483 -14.94 4.61 -21.18
C SER A 483 -15.64 3.74 -20.16
N PHE A 484 -15.83 2.47 -20.50
CA PHE A 484 -16.45 1.49 -19.63
C PHE A 484 -15.40 0.43 -19.26
N THR A 485 -15.43 0.00 -18.01
CA THR A 485 -14.77 -1.26 -17.61
C THR A 485 -15.75 -2.38 -17.77
N ARG A 486 -15.25 -3.62 -17.74
CA ARG A 486 -16.04 -4.84 -17.84
C ARG A 486 -17.31 -4.76 -16.99
N SER A 487 -17.19 -4.61 -15.67
CA SER A 487 -18.37 -4.65 -14.82
C SER A 487 -19.15 -3.34 -14.84
N GLY A 488 -18.56 -2.23 -15.29
CA GLY A 488 -19.29 -0.98 -15.56
C GLY A 488 -20.26 -1.12 -16.74
N LEU A 489 -19.80 -1.72 -17.85
CA LEU A 489 -20.66 -2.02 -19.00
C LEU A 489 -21.73 -3.04 -18.63
N THR A 490 -21.35 -4.13 -17.95
CA THR A 490 -22.31 -5.13 -17.47
C THR A 490 -23.36 -4.49 -16.56
N ALA A 491 -22.97 -3.64 -15.61
CA ALA A 491 -23.90 -2.96 -14.73
C ALA A 491 -24.87 -2.05 -15.50
N ALA A 492 -24.38 -1.27 -16.47
CA ALA A 492 -25.23 -0.43 -17.31
C ALA A 492 -26.23 -1.25 -18.15
N THR A 493 -25.76 -2.36 -18.74
CA THR A 493 -26.60 -3.28 -19.52
C THR A 493 -27.62 -4.00 -18.65
N MET A 494 -27.23 -4.46 -17.46
CA MET A 494 -28.14 -5.14 -16.54
C MET A 494 -29.23 -4.19 -16.05
N TYR A 495 -28.86 -2.95 -15.68
CA TYR A 495 -29.84 -1.95 -15.28
C TYR A 495 -30.87 -1.69 -16.39
N ALA A 496 -30.42 -1.57 -17.64
CA ALA A 496 -31.29 -1.35 -18.80
C ALA A 496 -32.28 -2.51 -19.08
N ARG A 497 -32.06 -3.71 -18.52
CA ARG A 497 -33.02 -4.83 -18.63
C ARG A 497 -34.16 -4.71 -17.64
N ASP A 498 -33.85 -4.25 -16.44
CA ASP A 498 -34.80 -4.21 -15.32
C ASP A 498 -35.50 -2.84 -15.20
N HIS A 499 -34.95 -1.79 -15.82
CA HIS A 499 -35.40 -0.40 -15.72
C HIS A 499 -35.42 0.28 -17.10
N GLU A 500 -35.74 1.59 -17.15
CA GLU A 500 -35.50 2.39 -18.36
C GLU A 500 -34.04 2.28 -18.80
N PRO A 501 -33.77 2.30 -20.13
CA PRO A 501 -32.41 2.18 -20.63
C PRO A 501 -31.51 3.26 -20.01
N VAL A 502 -30.31 2.87 -19.58
CA VAL A 502 -29.29 3.81 -19.03
C VAL A 502 -28.81 4.78 -20.11
N TRP A 503 -28.87 4.37 -21.37
CA TRP A 503 -28.26 5.10 -22.49
C TRP A 503 -28.82 6.51 -22.71
N PRO A 504 -30.14 6.75 -22.61
CA PRO A 504 -30.70 8.11 -22.54
C PRO A 504 -30.06 9.04 -21.52
N LEU A 505 -29.52 8.53 -20.39
CA LEU A 505 -28.84 9.36 -19.39
C LEU A 505 -27.54 9.99 -19.92
N PHE A 506 -27.00 9.45 -21.01
CA PHE A 506 -25.83 9.98 -21.71
C PHE A 506 -26.18 10.86 -22.91
N ALA A 507 -27.47 11.16 -23.16
CA ALA A 507 -27.88 11.99 -24.29
C ALA A 507 -27.30 13.42 -24.24
N SER A 508 -27.03 13.95 -23.05
CA SER A 508 -26.37 15.25 -22.87
C SER A 508 -24.88 15.25 -23.22
N ALA A 509 -24.25 14.08 -23.38
CA ALA A 509 -22.83 13.92 -23.70
C ALA A 509 -22.53 14.17 -25.19
N VAL A 510 -23.02 15.30 -25.71
CA VAL A 510 -23.05 15.60 -27.15
C VAL A 510 -21.67 15.77 -27.78
N ASN A 511 -20.65 16.10 -26.97
CA ASN A 511 -19.29 16.38 -27.42
C ASN A 511 -18.31 15.19 -27.23
N VAL A 512 -18.82 14.02 -26.85
CA VAL A 512 -17.99 12.82 -26.74
C VAL A 512 -17.51 12.41 -28.13
N LYS A 513 -16.18 12.37 -28.30
CA LYS A 513 -15.50 11.95 -29.51
C LYS A 513 -14.96 10.53 -29.42
N ARG A 514 -14.66 10.06 -28.19
CA ARG A 514 -14.08 8.74 -27.94
C ARG A 514 -14.92 7.93 -26.97
N ILE A 515 -15.20 6.67 -27.31
CA ILE A 515 -15.80 5.71 -26.37
C ILE A 515 -14.90 4.47 -26.23
N GLY A 516 -14.55 4.12 -24.99
CA GLY A 516 -13.86 2.87 -24.63
C GLY A 516 -14.85 1.79 -24.21
N ILE A 517 -14.80 0.63 -24.85
CA ILE A 517 -15.76 -0.48 -24.68
C ILE A 517 -15.00 -1.77 -24.38
N PRO A 518 -15.31 -2.48 -23.29
CA PRO A 518 -14.85 -3.85 -23.05
C PRO A 518 -15.60 -4.78 -24.00
N PHE A 519 -14.94 -5.20 -25.08
CA PHE A 519 -15.56 -5.96 -26.17
C PHE A 519 -15.84 -7.42 -25.79
N ASP A 520 -15.38 -7.84 -24.61
CA ASP A 520 -15.64 -9.15 -24.00
C ASP A 520 -16.94 -9.24 -23.19
N GLU A 521 -17.64 -8.12 -22.98
CA GLU A 521 -18.87 -8.03 -22.16
C GLU A 521 -20.09 -7.59 -22.97
N ASP A 522 -20.51 -8.42 -23.94
CA ASP A 522 -21.68 -8.22 -24.81
C ASP A 522 -22.07 -6.74 -25.00
N PRO A 523 -21.28 -5.97 -25.78
CA PRO A 523 -21.52 -4.54 -25.93
C PRO A 523 -22.73 -4.22 -26.80
N LEU A 524 -23.52 -5.23 -27.21
CA LEU A 524 -24.63 -5.08 -28.14
C LEU A 524 -25.60 -3.95 -27.72
N PRO A 525 -26.09 -3.87 -26.47
CA PRO A 525 -27.05 -2.82 -26.09
C PRO A 525 -26.48 -1.40 -26.20
N LEU A 526 -25.19 -1.22 -25.95
CA LEU A 526 -24.51 0.07 -26.11
C LEU A 526 -24.35 0.40 -27.60
N LEU A 527 -23.98 -0.58 -28.44
CA LEU A 527 -23.79 -0.38 -29.87
C LEU A 527 -25.12 -0.02 -30.57
N GLU A 528 -26.21 -0.69 -30.21
CA GLU A 528 -27.57 -0.37 -30.68
C GLU A 528 -27.97 1.06 -30.30
N ALA A 529 -27.74 1.44 -29.03
CA ALA A 529 -28.04 2.79 -28.56
C ALA A 529 -27.18 3.87 -29.24
N LEU A 530 -25.93 3.56 -29.62
CA LEU A 530 -25.07 4.47 -30.39
C LEU A 530 -25.50 4.61 -31.85
N ALA A 531 -26.27 3.66 -32.39
CA ALA A 531 -26.82 3.68 -33.74
C ALA A 531 -28.20 4.35 -33.82
N GLU A 532 -28.89 4.52 -32.67
CA GLU A 532 -30.21 5.12 -32.59
C GLU A 532 -30.22 6.59 -33.05
N LEU A 533 -31.19 6.93 -33.90
CA LEU A 533 -31.41 8.29 -34.39
C LEU A 533 -32.46 9.00 -33.53
N SER A 534 -32.25 10.30 -33.33
CA SER A 534 -33.26 11.19 -32.73
C SER A 534 -34.50 11.27 -33.63
N THR A 535 -35.67 11.36 -33.01
CA THR A 535 -36.96 11.55 -33.69
C THR A 535 -37.22 13.02 -34.06
N GLU A 536 -36.29 13.93 -33.72
CA GLU A 536 -36.39 15.35 -34.03
C GLU A 536 -36.27 15.65 -35.54
N SER A 537 -36.67 16.87 -35.93
CA SER A 537 -36.77 17.31 -37.34
C SER A 537 -35.48 17.18 -38.16
N THR A 538 -34.32 17.17 -37.49
CA THR A 538 -33.02 16.89 -38.10
C THR A 538 -32.49 15.56 -37.57
N PRO A 539 -32.30 14.53 -38.42
CA PRO A 539 -31.87 13.21 -37.97
C PRO A 539 -30.41 13.25 -37.50
N SER A 540 -30.21 13.42 -36.20
CA SER A 540 -28.93 13.29 -35.51
C SER A 540 -28.90 11.99 -34.71
N PHE A 541 -27.71 11.44 -34.43
CA PHE A 541 -27.60 10.33 -33.49
C PHE A 541 -28.01 10.79 -32.09
N ARG A 542 -28.84 9.98 -31.42
CA ARG A 542 -29.36 10.27 -30.09
C ARG A 542 -28.25 10.30 -29.05
N LEU A 543 -27.27 9.39 -29.17
CA LEU A 543 -26.16 9.26 -28.25
C LEU A 543 -24.82 9.63 -28.91
N CYS A 544 -24.07 10.51 -28.23
CA CYS A 544 -22.73 10.94 -28.62
C CYS A 544 -22.62 11.28 -30.12
N PRO A 545 -23.38 12.25 -30.66
CA PRO A 545 -23.41 12.56 -32.09
C PRO A 545 -22.04 12.85 -32.70
N THR A 546 -21.09 13.40 -31.92
CA THR A 546 -19.72 13.69 -32.37
C THR A 546 -18.73 12.52 -32.26
N LEU A 547 -19.20 11.32 -31.93
CA LEU A 547 -18.34 10.13 -31.78
C LEU A 547 -17.59 9.85 -33.09
N ASP A 548 -16.26 9.78 -33.01
CA ASP A 548 -15.39 9.45 -34.15
C ASP A 548 -14.41 8.31 -33.83
N THR A 549 -14.20 7.97 -32.55
CA THR A 549 -13.20 6.99 -32.13
C THR A 549 -13.80 5.94 -31.20
N LEU A 550 -13.59 4.67 -31.51
CA LEU A 550 -13.92 3.54 -30.62
C LEU A 550 -12.64 2.84 -30.15
N VAL A 551 -12.50 2.71 -28.83
CA VAL A 551 -11.43 1.93 -28.19
C VAL A 551 -12.02 0.62 -27.71
N LEU A 552 -11.57 -0.51 -28.25
CA LEU A 552 -12.10 -1.82 -27.92
C LEU A 552 -11.06 -2.57 -27.08
N THR A 553 -11.40 -2.87 -25.83
CA THR A 553 -10.49 -3.49 -24.86
C THR A 553 -10.95 -4.90 -24.47
N VAL A 554 -10.03 -5.72 -23.97
CA VAL A 554 -10.32 -7.04 -23.37
C VAL A 554 -9.78 -7.09 -21.94
N ASP A 555 -10.58 -7.59 -21.00
CA ASP A 555 -10.20 -7.73 -19.58
C ASP A 555 -9.00 -8.67 -19.38
N ASP A 556 -8.13 -8.33 -18.42
CA ASP A 556 -6.92 -9.11 -18.09
C ASP A 556 -7.24 -10.57 -17.72
N SER A 557 -8.39 -10.84 -17.11
CA SER A 557 -8.80 -12.20 -16.75
C SER A 557 -9.07 -13.07 -17.98
N HIS A 558 -9.53 -12.49 -19.09
CA HIS A 558 -9.71 -13.20 -20.36
C HIS A 558 -8.37 -13.37 -21.08
N ARG A 559 -7.50 -12.36 -21.04
CA ARG A 559 -6.13 -12.46 -21.58
C ARG A 559 -5.35 -13.60 -20.95
N ALA A 560 -5.40 -13.72 -19.63
CA ALA A 560 -4.68 -14.75 -18.89
C ALA A 560 -5.13 -16.18 -19.26
N LYS A 561 -6.37 -16.34 -19.74
CA LYS A 561 -6.92 -17.63 -20.13
C LYS A 561 -6.58 -18.03 -21.57
N GLY A 562 -6.01 -17.14 -22.38
CA GLY A 562 -5.69 -17.38 -23.80
C GLY A 562 -6.90 -17.65 -24.70
N ASN A 563 -8.11 -17.69 -24.14
CA ASN A 563 -9.34 -18.06 -24.81
C ASN A 563 -10.27 -16.85 -24.82
N VAL A 564 -10.24 -16.11 -25.92
CA VAL A 564 -11.28 -15.16 -26.26
C VAL A 564 -12.28 -15.92 -27.16
N PRO A 565 -13.49 -16.25 -26.68
CA PRO A 565 -14.43 -17.05 -27.48
C PRO A 565 -14.79 -16.32 -28.78
N ALA A 566 -14.49 -16.94 -29.92
CA ALA A 566 -14.81 -16.37 -31.23
C ALA A 566 -16.33 -16.36 -31.49
N ASP A 567 -17.04 -17.39 -31.02
CA ASP A 567 -18.43 -17.66 -31.42
C ASP A 567 -19.47 -16.79 -30.71
N GLY A 568 -19.16 -16.26 -29.53
CA GLY A 568 -20.10 -15.46 -28.73
C GLY A 568 -20.27 -14.00 -29.18
N ARG A 569 -19.61 -13.58 -30.27
CA ARG A 569 -19.46 -12.15 -30.63
C ARG A 569 -20.03 -11.78 -31.99
N ILE A 570 -20.64 -12.72 -32.70
CA ILE A 570 -21.17 -12.47 -34.04
C ILE A 570 -22.16 -11.30 -34.01
N SER A 571 -23.09 -11.27 -33.04
CA SER A 571 -24.06 -10.18 -32.88
C SER A 571 -23.39 -8.83 -32.67
N SER A 572 -22.45 -8.71 -31.73
CA SER A 572 -21.74 -7.46 -31.46
C SER A 572 -20.90 -7.00 -32.65
N THR A 573 -20.29 -7.93 -33.41
CA THR A 573 -19.54 -7.58 -34.63
C THR A 573 -20.45 -7.11 -35.77
N LEU A 574 -21.63 -7.72 -35.91
CA LEU A 574 -22.63 -7.31 -36.91
C LEU A 574 -23.17 -5.92 -36.56
N GLU A 575 -23.49 -5.68 -35.29
CA GLU A 575 -23.98 -4.38 -34.85
C GLU A 575 -22.90 -3.31 -34.95
N LEU A 576 -21.63 -3.66 -34.69
CA LEU A 576 -20.53 -2.72 -34.91
C LEU A 576 -20.42 -2.29 -36.39
N LYS A 577 -20.59 -3.23 -37.33
CA LYS A 577 -20.64 -2.91 -38.76
C LYS A 577 -21.86 -2.03 -39.09
N ASN A 578 -23.02 -2.33 -38.51
CA ASN A 578 -24.23 -1.54 -38.68
C ASN A 578 -24.01 -0.10 -38.21
N LEU A 579 -23.45 0.10 -37.01
CA LEU A 579 -23.09 1.40 -36.46
C LEU A 579 -22.19 2.20 -37.40
N VAL A 580 -21.12 1.58 -37.92
CA VAL A 580 -20.19 2.23 -38.86
C VAL A 580 -20.89 2.67 -40.14
N LYS A 581 -21.68 1.77 -40.75
CA LYS A 581 -22.45 2.06 -41.95
C LYS A 581 -23.44 3.20 -41.73
N MET A 582 -24.25 3.12 -40.67
CA MET A 582 -25.24 4.13 -40.32
C MET A 582 -24.61 5.50 -40.12
N ARG A 583 -23.50 5.58 -39.37
CA ARG A 583 -22.78 6.84 -39.14
C ARG A 583 -22.18 7.43 -40.42
N LYS A 584 -21.66 6.60 -41.31
CA LYS A 584 -21.15 7.00 -42.62
C LYS A 584 -22.24 7.57 -43.51
N GLU A 585 -23.39 6.89 -43.61
CA GLU A 585 -24.54 7.32 -44.42
C GLU A 585 -25.12 8.66 -43.95
N ARG A 586 -24.97 8.97 -42.65
CA ARG A 586 -25.42 10.22 -42.03
C ARG A 586 -24.35 11.32 -41.98
N GLY A 587 -23.20 11.12 -42.62
CA GLY A 587 -22.15 12.15 -42.73
C GLY A 587 -21.33 12.40 -41.47
N VAL A 588 -21.43 11.53 -40.47
CA VAL A 588 -20.63 11.59 -39.22
C VAL A 588 -19.87 10.27 -38.99
N PRO A 589 -18.99 9.86 -39.93
CA PRO A 589 -18.35 8.55 -39.89
C PRO A 589 -17.44 8.36 -38.67
N LEU A 590 -17.36 7.13 -38.18
CA LEU A 590 -16.29 6.71 -37.28
C LEU A 590 -14.97 6.73 -38.05
N ARG A 591 -13.96 7.40 -37.49
CA ARG A 591 -12.64 7.62 -38.12
C ARG A 591 -11.61 6.60 -37.67
N GLU A 592 -11.68 6.19 -36.40
CA GLU A 592 -10.64 5.37 -35.79
C GLU A 592 -11.20 4.28 -34.88
N PHE A 593 -10.59 3.11 -34.99
CA PHE A 593 -10.70 1.97 -34.09
C PHE A 593 -9.34 1.74 -33.44
N VAL A 594 -9.30 1.76 -32.12
CA VAL A 594 -8.12 1.39 -31.33
C VAL A 594 -8.44 0.09 -30.62
N VAL A 595 -7.89 -1.00 -31.14
CA VAL A 595 -8.31 -2.36 -30.84
C VAL A 595 -7.24 -3.07 -30.03
N ASP A 596 -7.67 -3.76 -29.00
CA ASP A 596 -6.82 -4.66 -28.24
C ASP A 596 -6.12 -5.66 -29.15
N GLU A 597 -4.80 -5.82 -28.98
CA GLU A 597 -3.99 -6.80 -29.73
C GLU A 597 -4.59 -8.20 -29.76
N VAL A 598 -5.24 -8.62 -28.66
CA VAL A 598 -5.85 -9.95 -28.54
C VAL A 598 -7.02 -10.14 -29.51
N LEU A 599 -7.63 -9.06 -29.99
CA LEU A 599 -8.73 -9.11 -30.95
C LEU A 599 -8.24 -9.13 -32.40
N ARG A 600 -6.93 -9.02 -32.68
CA ARG A 600 -6.38 -8.84 -34.03
C ARG A 600 -6.89 -9.85 -35.06
N GLU A 601 -7.08 -11.10 -34.65
CA GLU A 601 -7.48 -12.20 -35.55
C GLU A 601 -8.96 -12.16 -35.96
N CYS A 602 -9.77 -11.24 -35.40
CA CYS A 602 -11.18 -11.15 -35.77
C CYS A 602 -11.35 -10.57 -37.18
N ALA A 603 -11.97 -11.34 -38.08
CA ALA A 603 -12.18 -10.97 -39.49
C ALA A 603 -13.00 -9.68 -39.69
N VAL A 604 -13.72 -9.21 -38.66
CA VAL A 604 -14.47 -7.95 -38.69
C VAL A 604 -13.56 -6.75 -39.00
N TRP A 605 -12.31 -6.77 -38.55
CA TRP A 605 -11.40 -5.63 -38.70
C TRP A 605 -11.01 -5.35 -40.15
N GLU A 606 -10.83 -6.40 -40.97
CA GLU A 606 -10.54 -6.23 -42.40
C GLU A 606 -11.69 -5.55 -43.14
N SER A 607 -12.93 -5.88 -42.76
CA SER A 607 -14.12 -5.24 -43.29
C SER A 607 -14.19 -3.77 -42.89
N LEU A 608 -13.89 -3.45 -41.62
CA LEU A 608 -13.98 -2.08 -41.09
C LEU A 608 -12.86 -1.16 -41.56
N ARG A 609 -11.70 -1.69 -41.98
CA ARG A 609 -10.59 -0.90 -42.56
C ARG A 609 -10.96 -0.13 -43.82
N THR A 610 -12.02 -0.56 -44.52
CA THR A 610 -12.52 0.14 -45.71
C THR A 610 -13.20 1.47 -45.36
N ASP A 611 -13.68 1.62 -44.13
CA ASP A 611 -14.46 2.77 -43.66
C ASP A 611 -13.74 3.60 -42.59
N ALA A 612 -12.81 2.99 -41.84
CA ALA A 612 -12.13 3.63 -40.71
C ALA A 612 -10.70 3.09 -40.51
N THR A 613 -9.85 3.87 -39.84
CA THR A 613 -8.49 3.42 -39.48
C THR A 613 -8.57 2.42 -38.33
N VAL A 614 -7.97 1.23 -38.48
CA VAL A 614 -7.88 0.23 -37.40
C VAL A 614 -6.45 0.12 -36.92
N THR A 615 -6.22 0.43 -35.65
CA THR A 615 -4.91 0.31 -34.99
C THR A 615 -4.99 -0.71 -33.86
N PHE A 616 -3.92 -1.48 -33.66
CA PHE A 616 -3.84 -2.45 -32.57
C PHE A 616 -2.89 -1.95 -31.48
N PHE A 617 -3.21 -2.21 -30.22
CA PHE A 617 -2.35 -1.86 -29.10
C PHE A 617 -2.19 -3.02 -28.11
N ASN A 618 -1.00 -3.10 -27.50
CA ASN A 618 -0.71 -4.06 -26.46
C ASN A 618 -0.52 -3.36 -25.10
N PRO A 619 -1.49 -3.44 -24.17
CA PRO A 619 -1.39 -2.78 -22.86
C PRO A 619 -0.42 -3.45 -21.90
N SER A 620 0.16 -4.61 -22.23
CA SER A 620 1.26 -5.19 -21.44
C SER A 620 2.62 -4.54 -21.75
N ALA A 621 2.82 -4.05 -22.97
CA ALA A 621 4.07 -3.41 -23.39
C ALA A 621 4.35 -2.10 -22.64
N ALA A 622 3.31 -1.42 -22.14
CA ALA A 622 3.46 -0.16 -21.41
C ALA A 622 3.91 -0.33 -19.92
N ARG A 623 4.31 -1.55 -19.51
CA ARG A 623 4.82 -1.86 -18.16
C ARG A 623 6.35 -1.91 -18.06
N SER A 624 7.05 -2.14 -19.18
CA SER A 624 8.51 -2.03 -19.27
C SER A 624 8.92 -0.59 -19.47
#